data_AF-A0A7S0P1R7-F1
#
_entry.id   AF-A0A7S0P1R7-F1
#
_cell.length_a   1.000
_cell.length_b   1.000
_cell.length_c   1.000
_cell.angle_alpha   90.00
_cell.angle_beta   90.00
_cell.angle_gamma   90.00
#
_symmetry.space_group_name_H-M   'P 1'
#
loop_
_entity.id
_entity.type
_entity.pdbx_description
1 polymer ?
#
loop_
_entity_poly.entity_id
_entity_poly.type
_entity_poly.pdbx_seq_one_letter_code
_entity_poly.pdbx_strand_id
1 'polypeptide(L)'
;MPSTFSSMVREIGGAIDRAVLFLFNFTQRKLHGVFVPDGAPGFPLEDRAWVPGAWLRSPRCAASSDEKTTPFVAQMRVKGVGEELPPLPENVFKHVMRYTAGHKFELQLSSRQVSQLILLFLKHT
;
A
#
# COMPACT_ATOMS: atom_id res chain seq x y z
N MET A 1 -18.61 13.02 2.56
CA MET A 1 -18.32 11.85 1.72
C MET A 1 -17.13 11.13 2.32
N PRO A 2 -17.17 9.83 2.64
CA PRO A 2 -15.95 9.10 2.98
C PRO A 2 -15.00 9.24 1.78
N SER A 3 -13.75 9.62 2.02
CA SER A 3 -12.74 9.65 0.97
C SER A 3 -12.67 8.27 0.30
N THR A 4 -12.35 8.19 -1.00
CA THR A 4 -12.22 6.92 -1.75
C THR A 4 -11.36 5.89 -1.01
N PHE A 5 -10.32 6.36 -0.31
CA PHE A 5 -9.45 5.54 0.54
C PHE A 5 -10.17 4.93 1.74
N SER A 6 -11.09 5.66 2.37
CA SER A 6 -11.88 5.14 3.51
C SER A 6 -12.79 3.98 3.09
N SER A 7 -13.35 4.04 1.89
CA SER A 7 -14.15 2.93 1.33
C SER A 7 -13.28 1.72 1.06
N MET A 8 -12.10 1.92 0.47
CA MET A 8 -11.15 0.84 0.18
C MET A 8 -10.67 0.14 1.47
N VAL A 9 -10.31 0.89 2.51
CA VAL A 9 -9.88 0.33 3.80
C VAL A 9 -11.00 -0.48 4.46
N ARG A 10 -12.26 -0.05 4.34
CA ARG A 10 -13.42 -0.83 4.83
C ARG A 10 -13.65 -2.10 4.02
N GLU A 11 -13.52 -2.03 2.70
CA GLU A 11 -13.65 -3.20 1.81
C GLU A 11 -12.59 -4.26 2.15
N ILE A 12 -11.33 -3.84 2.32
CA ILE A 12 -10.24 -4.72 2.75
C ILE A 12 -10.56 -5.30 4.14
N GLY A 13 -11.10 -4.47 5.06
CA GLY A 13 -11.49 -4.91 6.40
C GLY A 13 -12.58 -5.99 6.40
N GLY A 14 -13.52 -5.93 5.46
CA GLY A 14 -14.52 -6.98 5.26
C GLY A 14 -13.99 -8.27 4.64
N ALA A 15 -12.80 -8.21 4.02
CA ALA A 15 -12.13 -9.32 3.35
C ALA A 15 -10.80 -9.69 4.02
N ILE A 16 -10.64 -9.41 5.32
CA ILE A 16 -9.36 -9.45 6.04
C ILE A 16 -8.62 -10.80 5.87
N ASP A 17 -9.34 -11.92 5.93
CA ASP A 17 -8.77 -13.27 5.84
C ASP A 17 -8.42 -13.72 4.41
N ARG A 18 -8.76 -12.90 3.40
CA ARG A 18 -8.63 -13.26 1.98
C ARG A 18 -7.93 -12.18 1.14
N ALA A 19 -7.76 -10.99 1.69
CA ALA A 19 -7.15 -9.88 0.98
C ALA A 19 -5.63 -10.02 0.93
N VAL A 20 -5.09 -9.83 -0.26
CA VAL A 20 -3.65 -9.76 -0.52
C VAL A 20 -3.36 -8.40 -1.14
N LEU A 21 -2.37 -7.71 -0.59
CA LEU A 21 -1.97 -6.37 -0.97
C LEU A 21 -0.58 -6.41 -1.60
N PHE A 22 -0.38 -5.62 -2.64
CA PHE A 22 0.92 -5.44 -3.27
C PHE A 22 1.29 -3.96 -3.25
N LEU A 23 2.51 -3.65 -2.79
CA LEU A 23 2.96 -2.27 -2.70
C LEU A 23 3.71 -1.86 -3.97
N PHE A 24 3.14 -0.97 -4.77
CA PHE A 24 3.80 -0.43 -5.96
C PHE A 24 4.31 0.99 -5.72
N ASN A 25 5.58 1.23 -6.03
CA ASN A 25 6.19 2.54 -6.02
C ASN A 25 6.16 3.16 -7.42
N PHE A 26 5.37 4.22 -7.61
CA PHE A 26 5.23 4.91 -8.90
C PHE A 26 6.50 5.64 -9.36
N THR A 27 7.34 6.11 -8.43
CA THR A 27 8.59 6.81 -8.76
C THR A 27 9.67 5.84 -9.19
N GLN A 28 9.85 4.73 -8.45
CA GLN A 28 10.86 3.72 -8.76
C GLN A 28 10.39 2.69 -9.80
N ARG A 29 9.09 2.64 -10.08
CA ARG A 29 8.44 1.64 -10.96
C ARG A 29 8.76 0.21 -10.50
N LYS A 30 8.64 -0.05 -9.19
CA LYS A 30 8.91 -1.35 -8.56
C LYS A 30 7.77 -1.78 -7.64
N LEU A 31 7.53 -3.09 -7.58
CA LEU A 31 6.61 -3.75 -6.66
C LEU A 31 7.39 -4.30 -5.47
N HIS A 32 7.19 -3.75 -4.28
CA HIS A 32 8.06 -3.93 -3.11
C HIS A 32 7.73 -5.14 -2.22
N GLY A 33 6.70 -5.92 -2.58
CA GLY A 33 6.40 -7.16 -1.86
C GLY A 33 4.92 -7.45 -1.79
N VAL A 34 4.62 -8.48 -0.99
CA VAL A 34 3.29 -9.00 -0.73
C VAL A 34 2.96 -8.75 0.74
N PHE A 35 1.78 -8.22 1.00
CA PHE A 35 1.31 -7.88 2.33
C PHE A 35 -0.09 -8.46 2.54
N VAL A 36 -0.40 -8.79 3.79
CA VAL A 36 -1.75 -9.18 4.21
C VAL A 36 -2.22 -8.22 5.30
N PRO A 37 -3.52 -7.94 5.39
CA PRO A 37 -4.10 -7.25 6.54
C PRO A 37 -3.74 -7.94 7.87
N ASP A 38 -3.47 -7.15 8.89
CA ASP A 38 -3.12 -7.61 10.24
C ASP A 38 -3.99 -6.91 11.29
N GLY A 39 -5.29 -7.22 11.25
CA GLY A 39 -6.30 -6.68 12.15
C GLY A 39 -7.28 -5.70 11.50
N ALA A 40 -8.29 -5.31 12.28
CA ALA A 40 -9.39 -4.49 11.82
C ALA A 40 -8.94 -3.08 11.39
N PRO A 41 -9.64 -2.46 10.41
CA PRO A 41 -9.40 -1.06 10.08
C PRO A 41 -9.74 -0.15 11.26
N GLY A 42 -8.98 0.94 11.44
CA GLY A 42 -9.21 1.97 12.45
C GLY A 42 -9.28 3.37 11.85
N PHE A 43 -9.78 4.30 12.65
CA PHE A 43 -10.07 5.67 12.23
C PHE A 43 -9.71 6.71 13.30
N PRO A 44 -8.47 7.22 13.34
CA PRO A 44 -7.20 6.65 12.87
C PRO A 44 -6.59 5.64 13.87
N LEU A 45 -5.59 4.87 13.44
CA LEU A 45 -4.82 3.98 14.33
C LEU A 45 -3.59 4.67 14.93
N GLU A 46 -2.97 5.56 14.15
CA GLU A 46 -1.81 6.36 14.52
C GLU A 46 -2.05 7.81 14.05
N ASP A 47 -2.23 8.70 15.01
CA ASP A 47 -2.61 10.11 14.78
C ASP A 47 -1.49 10.90 14.10
N ARG A 48 -0.23 10.49 14.25
CA ARG A 48 0.94 11.23 13.73
C ARG A 48 1.54 10.62 12.47
N ALA A 49 0.92 9.57 11.93
CA ALA A 49 1.38 8.92 10.72
C ALA A 49 1.28 9.87 9.51
N TRP A 50 2.30 9.86 8.65
CA TRP A 50 2.31 10.62 7.39
C TRP A 50 2.21 12.15 7.54
N VAL A 51 2.43 12.68 8.75
CA VAL A 51 2.49 14.13 8.98
C VAL A 51 3.85 14.65 8.46
N PRO A 52 3.87 15.61 7.52
CA PRO A 52 5.10 16.19 7.01
C PRO A 52 5.99 16.73 8.14
N GLY A 53 7.25 16.30 8.18
CA GLY A 53 8.19 16.73 9.23
C GLY A 53 8.11 15.96 10.55
N ALA A 54 7.10 15.11 10.78
CA ALA A 54 7.02 14.29 12.00
C ALA A 54 8.16 13.24 12.12
N TRP A 55 8.72 12.80 11.00
CA TRP A 55 9.89 11.91 10.95
C TRP A 55 11.24 12.64 11.00
N LEU A 56 11.27 13.95 10.71
CA LEU A 56 12.47 14.76 10.85
C LEU A 56 12.53 15.25 12.30
N ARG A 57 13.39 14.63 13.13
CA ARG A 57 13.87 15.21 14.40
C ARG A 57 14.71 16.49 14.17
N SER A 58 14.40 17.29 13.16
CA SER A 58 15.12 18.50 12.80
C SER A 58 14.37 19.70 13.39
N PRO A 59 14.95 20.43 14.36
CA PRO A 59 14.30 21.59 14.99
C PRO A 59 13.94 22.71 14.00
N ARG A 60 14.47 22.67 12.77
CA ARG A 60 14.26 23.66 11.70
C ARG A 60 13.04 23.38 10.81
N CYS A 61 12.40 22.24 10.98
CA CYS A 61 11.18 21.87 10.25
C CYS A 61 9.98 21.74 11.21
N ALA A 62 9.96 22.55 12.28
CA ALA A 62 8.77 22.73 13.09
C ALA A 62 7.69 23.30 12.19
N ALA A 63 6.71 22.47 11.84
CA ALA A 63 5.59 22.83 10.99
C ALA A 63 4.96 24.12 11.53
N SER A 64 4.97 25.18 10.72
CA SER A 64 4.17 26.37 10.98
C SER A 64 2.70 26.00 10.80
N SER A 65 1.93 26.15 11.88
CA SER A 65 0.46 26.12 12.00
C SER A 65 -0.30 24.80 11.70
N ASP A 66 -0.94 24.31 12.77
CA ASP A 66 -2.22 23.57 12.89
C ASP A 66 -2.43 22.12 12.39
N GLU A 67 -1.65 21.55 11.47
CA GLU A 67 -1.86 20.14 11.10
C GLU A 67 -1.06 19.18 12.00
N LYS A 68 -1.61 18.89 13.19
CA LYS A 68 -1.03 17.92 14.16
C LYS A 68 -1.45 16.47 13.92
N THR A 69 -2.37 16.23 12.99
CA THR A 69 -3.00 14.92 12.77
C THR A 69 -2.83 14.44 11.34
N THR A 70 -2.78 13.13 11.17
CA THR A 70 -2.64 12.46 9.88
C THR A 70 -3.71 12.89 8.87
N PRO A 71 -3.34 13.16 7.60
CA PRO A 71 -4.33 13.37 6.54
C PRO A 71 -5.02 12.06 6.13
N PHE A 72 -4.51 10.90 6.55
CA PHE A 72 -5.05 9.58 6.23
C PHE A 72 -5.73 8.96 7.45
N VAL A 73 -6.94 9.42 7.73
CA VAL A 73 -7.72 8.96 8.89
C VAL A 73 -8.08 7.49 8.81
N ALA A 74 -8.32 6.93 7.62
CA ALA A 74 -8.61 5.52 7.45
C ALA A 74 -7.30 4.72 7.42
N GLN A 75 -7.08 3.87 8.42
CA GLN A 75 -5.82 3.14 8.58
C GLN A 75 -6.08 1.66 8.85
N MET A 76 -5.10 0.83 8.50
CA MET A 76 -5.10 -0.60 8.75
C MET A 76 -3.66 -1.06 8.92
N ARG A 77 -3.44 -2.00 9.84
CA ARG A 77 -2.14 -2.66 9.98
C ARG A 77 -2.01 -3.73 8.92
N VAL A 78 -0.79 -3.91 8.42
CA VAL A 78 -0.47 -4.93 7.43
C VAL A 78 0.81 -5.65 7.86
N LYS A 79 0.91 -6.91 7.51
CA LYS A 79 2.09 -7.75 7.73
C LYS A 79 2.69 -8.13 6.38
N GLY A 80 4.01 -7.99 6.25
CA GLY A 80 4.74 -8.49 5.08
C GLY A 80 4.73 -10.02 5.03
N VAL A 81 4.56 -10.57 3.83
CA VAL A 81 4.63 -12.00 3.56
C VAL A 81 5.96 -12.31 2.88
N GLY A 82 6.81 -13.08 3.57
CA GLY A 82 8.18 -13.36 3.15
C GLY A 82 9.13 -12.25 3.58
N GLU A 83 10.18 -12.58 4.34
CA GLU A 83 11.04 -11.57 4.97
C GLU A 83 12.00 -10.88 3.99
N GLU A 84 12.18 -11.40 2.76
CA GLU A 84 13.26 -10.93 1.87
C GLU A 84 12.90 -10.98 0.37
N LEU A 85 11.65 -10.73 -0.01
CA LEU A 85 11.30 -10.67 -1.43
C LEU A 85 11.88 -9.40 -2.08
N PRO A 86 12.83 -9.49 -3.02
CA PRO A 86 13.39 -8.31 -3.65
C PRO A 86 12.32 -7.59 -4.49
N PRO A 87 12.34 -6.25 -4.56
CA PRO A 87 11.34 -5.52 -5.32
C PRO A 87 11.36 -5.89 -6.80
N LEU A 88 10.20 -6.28 -7.35
CA LEU A 88 10.07 -6.62 -8.77
C LEU A 88 10.04 -5.34 -9.62
N PRO A 89 10.91 -5.19 -10.62
CA PRO A 89 10.81 -4.08 -11.57
C PRO A 89 9.60 -4.24 -12.50
N GLU A 90 8.99 -3.13 -12.89
CA GLU A 90 7.75 -3.14 -13.67
C GLU A 90 7.81 -3.94 -14.96
N ASN A 91 8.94 -3.91 -15.67
CA ASN A 91 9.12 -4.68 -16.90
C ASN A 91 8.89 -6.19 -16.70
N VAL A 92 9.12 -6.72 -15.49
CA VAL A 92 8.92 -8.14 -15.15
C VAL A 92 7.44 -8.47 -15.00
N PHE A 93 6.62 -7.61 -14.39
CA PHE A 93 5.23 -7.94 -14.06
C PHE A 93 4.17 -7.18 -14.85
N LYS A 94 4.54 -6.17 -15.65
CA LYS A 94 3.58 -5.34 -16.41
C LYS A 94 2.62 -6.15 -17.28
N HIS A 95 3.03 -7.32 -17.77
CA HIS A 95 2.20 -8.17 -18.60
C HIS A 95 1.05 -8.85 -17.83
N VAL A 96 1.14 -8.90 -16.49
CA VAL A 96 0.09 -9.43 -15.59
C VAL A 96 -0.94 -8.34 -15.27
N MET A 97 -0.53 -7.08 -15.29
CA MET A 97 -1.35 -5.94 -14.86
C MET A 97 -2.21 -5.42 -16.00
N ARG A 98 -3.41 -4.96 -15.67
CA ARG A 98 -4.27 -4.25 -16.62
C ARG A 98 -4.06 -2.75 -16.48
N TYR A 99 -3.51 -2.13 -17.52
CA TYR A 99 -3.28 -0.69 -17.55
C TYR A 99 -4.50 0.05 -18.07
N THR A 100 -4.82 1.16 -17.40
CA THR A 100 -5.78 2.16 -17.84
C THR A 100 -5.06 3.31 -18.54
N ALA A 101 -5.81 4.25 -19.13
CA ALA A 101 -5.23 5.43 -19.75
C ALA A 101 -4.35 6.20 -18.76
N GLY A 102 -3.15 6.62 -19.19
CA GLY A 102 -2.22 7.41 -18.37
C GLY A 102 -1.25 6.60 -17.49
N HIS A 103 -0.85 5.39 -17.91
CA HIS A 103 0.15 4.55 -17.22
C HIS A 103 -0.19 4.17 -15.76
N LYS A 104 -1.47 4.25 -15.41
CA LYS A 104 -2.03 3.71 -14.18
C LYS A 104 -2.52 2.29 -14.47
N PHE A 105 -2.55 1.43 -13.47
CA PHE A 105 -3.14 0.10 -13.58
C PHE A 105 -4.31 -0.05 -12.61
N GLU A 106 -5.18 -0.99 -12.91
CA GLU A 106 -6.30 -1.36 -12.05
C GLU A 106 -5.78 -1.82 -10.69
N LEU A 107 -6.30 -1.22 -9.61
CA LEU A 107 -5.86 -1.51 -8.25
C LEU A 107 -6.41 -2.84 -7.73
N GLN A 108 -7.56 -3.28 -8.26
CA GLN A 108 -8.14 -4.57 -7.94
C GLN A 108 -7.57 -5.63 -8.89
N LEU A 109 -7.06 -6.71 -8.30
CA LEU A 109 -6.47 -7.83 -9.02
C LEU A 109 -7.40 -9.03 -8.96
N SER A 110 -7.52 -9.74 -10.08
CA SER A 110 -8.16 -11.05 -10.11
C SER A 110 -7.28 -12.11 -9.43
N SER A 111 -7.89 -13.21 -8.96
CA SER A 111 -7.16 -14.33 -8.36
C SER A 111 -6.03 -14.86 -9.26
N ARG A 112 -6.23 -14.87 -10.59
CA ARG A 112 -5.21 -15.27 -11.56
C ARG A 112 -3.99 -14.34 -11.54
N GLN A 113 -4.22 -13.02 -11.50
CA GLN A 113 -3.15 -12.02 -11.46
C GLN A 113 -2.37 -12.10 -10.14
N VAL A 114 -3.07 -12.28 -9.02
CA VAL A 114 -2.45 -12.47 -7.70
C VAL A 114 -1.50 -13.68 -7.72
N SER A 115 -1.97 -14.84 -8.19
CA SER A 115 -1.12 -16.05 -8.28
C SER A 115 0.09 -15.84 -9.19
N GLN A 116 -0.09 -15.15 -10.32
CA GLN A 116 1.03 -14.84 -11.24
C GLN A 116 2.05 -13.91 -10.60
N LEU A 117 1.62 -12.86 -9.89
CA LEU A 117 2.53 -11.95 -9.19
C LEU A 117 3.31 -12.66 -8.08
N ILE A 118 2.65 -13.50 -7.28
CA ILE A 118 3.32 -14.31 -6.24
C ILE A 118 4.37 -15.22 -6.88
N LEU A 119 4.04 -15.89 -7.98
CA LEU A 119 5.01 -16.73 -8.71
C LEU A 119 6.19 -15.92 -9.25
N LEU A 120 5.98 -14.67 -9.68
CA LEU A 120 7.07 -13.80 -10.12
C LEU A 120 8.00 -13.43 -8.96
N PHE A 121 7.44 -13.13 -7.78
CA PHE A 121 8.25 -12.88 -6.58
C PHE A 121 9.10 -14.10 -6.19
N LEU A 122 8.49 -15.28 -6.14
CA LEU A 122 9.18 -16.52 -5.79
C LEU A 122 10.27 -16.91 -6.80
N LYS A 123 10.10 -16.58 -8.09
CA LYS A 123 11.11 -16.82 -9.13
C LYS A 123 12.23 -15.79 -9.14
N HIS A 124 12.01 -14.64 -8.54
CA HIS A 124 12.95 -13.52 -8.49
C HIS A 124 13.70 -13.48 -7.15
N THR A 125 13.56 -14.53 -6.33
CA THR A 125 14.36 -14.78 -5.12
C THR A 125 15.56 -15.64 -5.49
#